data_AF-A0A433DNF2-F1
#
_entry.id   AF-A0A433DNF2-F1
#
_cell.length_a   1.000
_cell.length_b   1.000
_cell.length_c   1.000
_cell.angle_alpha   90.00
_cell.angle_beta   90.00
_cell.angle_gamma   90.00
#
_symmetry.space_group_name_H-M   'P 1'
#
loop_
_entity.id
_entity.type
_entity.pdbx_description
1 polymer ?
#
loop_
_entity_poly.entity_id
_entity_poly.type
_entity_poly.pdbx_seq_one_letter_code
_entity_poly.pdbx_strand_id
1 'polypeptide(L)'
;MRKNKKRVRMEKKDHLKIGQWLDTIVKTDTDAYYKYGAVEVVKSFQGIKLTKWLTDNLKLVKTLHNMLFCLEVLVDHQDSLVKKLQVVGLVNSGLKCQVLQMSHPDGYVCLLERDELREVPIIVENLRDLFKLLKSIWQMKVKNDKGLRASRQ
;
A
#
# COMPACT_ATOMS: atom_id res chain seq x y z
N MET A 1 14.44 -19.74 18.18
CA MET A 1 14.74 -20.07 16.76
C MET A 1 13.89 -19.16 15.85
N ARG A 2 14.47 -18.16 15.16
CA ARG A 2 13.72 -17.20 14.31
C ARG A 2 13.17 -17.90 13.06
N LYS A 3 11.85 -17.80 12.83
CA LYS A 3 11.08 -18.53 11.80
C LYS A 3 11.45 -18.21 10.34
N ASN A 4 12.34 -17.23 10.10
CA ASN A 4 12.64 -16.69 8.76
C ASN A 4 14.06 -16.99 8.26
N LYS A 5 14.81 -17.93 8.86
CA LYS A 5 16.21 -18.22 8.51
C LYS A 5 16.41 -18.92 7.14
N LYS A 6 15.33 -19.38 6.47
CA LYS A 6 15.41 -20.21 5.25
C LYS A 6 14.59 -19.67 4.07
N ARG A 7 14.66 -18.37 3.75
CA ARG A 7 14.20 -17.91 2.43
C ARG A 7 15.32 -18.14 1.42
N VAL A 8 15.15 -19.14 0.56
CA VAL A 8 15.98 -19.36 -0.63
C VAL A 8 15.75 -18.18 -1.58
N ARG A 9 16.83 -17.51 -2.01
CA ARG A 9 16.80 -16.48 -3.05
C ARG A 9 16.51 -17.19 -4.38
N MET A 10 15.27 -17.11 -4.87
CA MET A 10 14.92 -17.61 -6.19
C MET A 10 15.29 -16.60 -7.27
N GLU A 11 15.83 -17.10 -8.37
CA GLU A 11 16.31 -16.34 -9.51
C GLU A 11 15.21 -15.56 -10.25
N LYS A 12 15.67 -14.53 -10.96
CA LYS A 12 15.00 -13.38 -11.59
C LYS A 12 13.82 -13.63 -12.56
N LYS A 13 13.22 -14.82 -12.67
CA LYS A 13 12.18 -15.10 -13.69
C LYS A 13 10.81 -15.53 -13.18
N ASP A 14 10.68 -15.87 -11.89
CA ASP A 14 9.37 -16.21 -11.32
C ASP A 14 8.99 -15.17 -10.28
N HIS A 15 8.36 -14.09 -10.76
CA HIS A 15 7.72 -13.11 -9.89
C HIS A 15 6.76 -13.87 -8.98
N LEU A 16 7.15 -13.97 -7.70
CA LEU A 16 6.37 -14.50 -6.59
C LEU A 16 4.88 -14.27 -6.85
N LYS A 17 4.09 -15.34 -6.77
CA LYS A 17 2.65 -15.28 -6.60
C LYS A 17 2.37 -14.44 -5.35
N ILE A 18 2.32 -13.11 -5.52
CA ILE A 18 2.14 -12.14 -4.44
C ILE A 18 0.70 -12.28 -3.96
N GLY A 19 0.51 -13.09 -2.93
CA GLY A 19 -0.69 -13.11 -2.10
C GLY A 19 -2.03 -13.32 -2.81
N GLN A 20 -3.10 -13.07 -2.05
CA GLN A 20 -4.47 -13.01 -2.57
C GLN A 20 -4.56 -11.87 -3.60
N TRP A 21 -5.28 -12.13 -4.70
CA TRP A 21 -5.59 -11.11 -5.70
C TRP A 21 -6.35 -9.97 -5.03
N LEU A 22 -5.76 -8.77 -5.04
CA LEU A 22 -6.45 -7.53 -4.72
C LEU A 22 -7.09 -6.99 -6.00
N ASP A 23 -8.12 -6.17 -5.86
CA ASP A 23 -8.88 -5.66 -7.01
C ASP A 23 -8.02 -4.82 -7.95
N THR A 24 -7.02 -4.09 -7.44
CA THR A 24 -6.09 -3.34 -8.29
C THR A 24 -4.69 -3.29 -7.68
N ILE A 25 -3.68 -3.34 -8.54
CA ILE A 25 -2.26 -3.15 -8.17
C ILE A 25 -1.69 -1.98 -8.97
N VAL A 26 -1.04 -1.06 -8.27
CA VAL A 26 -0.31 0.07 -8.85
C VAL A 26 1.14 -0.35 -9.06
N LYS A 27 1.62 -0.18 -10.29
CA LYS A 27 2.95 -0.60 -10.73
C LYS A 27 3.59 0.44 -11.65
N THR A 28 4.91 0.36 -11.80
CA THR A 28 5.67 1.18 -12.75
C THR A 28 5.36 0.78 -14.19
N ASP A 29 5.44 1.75 -15.09
CA ASP A 29 5.23 1.58 -16.55
C ASP A 29 6.50 1.14 -17.29
N THR A 30 7.51 0.64 -16.57
CA THR A 30 8.82 0.26 -17.09
C THR A 30 8.97 -1.26 -17.16
N ASP A 31 9.85 -1.75 -18.03
CA ASP A 31 10.15 -3.19 -18.20
C ASP A 31 10.50 -3.91 -16.88
N ALA A 32 11.11 -3.19 -15.93
CA ALA A 32 11.21 -3.62 -14.56
C ALA A 32 9.89 -3.30 -13.82
N TYR A 33 8.95 -4.23 -13.84
CA TYR A 33 7.64 -4.10 -13.20
C TYR A 33 7.74 -4.03 -11.67
N TYR A 34 7.79 -2.83 -11.11
CA TYR A 34 7.82 -2.61 -9.66
C TYR A 34 6.42 -2.27 -9.13
N LYS A 35 5.98 -3.01 -8.10
CA LYS A 35 4.68 -2.79 -7.44
C LYS A 35 4.89 -1.92 -6.20
N TYR A 36 4.13 -0.84 -6.09
CA TYR A 36 4.26 0.12 -5.00
C TYR A 36 2.92 0.59 -4.44
N GLY A 37 1.81 0.06 -4.96
CA GLY A 37 0.54 0.25 -4.30
C GLY A 37 -0.51 -0.77 -4.67
N ALA A 38 -1.60 -0.77 -3.92
CA ALA A 38 -2.72 -1.66 -4.17
C ALA A 38 -4.06 -1.06 -3.70
N VAL A 39 -5.16 -1.55 -4.28
CA VAL A 39 -6.51 -1.14 -3.93
C VAL A 39 -7.35 -2.38 -3.69
N GLU A 40 -8.15 -2.34 -2.62
CA GLU A 40 -9.16 -3.33 -2.31
C GLU A 40 -10.54 -2.64 -2.25
N VAL A 41 -11.52 -3.19 -2.95
CA VAL A 41 -12.87 -2.65 -3.11
C VAL A 41 -13.91 -3.67 -2.65
N VAL A 42 -14.73 -3.24 -1.70
CA VAL A 42 -15.80 -4.03 -1.12
C VAL A 42 -17.13 -3.37 -1.44
N LYS A 43 -18.10 -4.14 -1.92
CA LYS A 43 -19.40 -3.62 -2.35
C LYS A 43 -20.20 -2.89 -1.25
N SER A 44 -20.08 -3.31 0.01
CA SER A 44 -20.92 -2.81 1.10
C SER A 44 -20.12 -2.63 2.39
N PHE A 45 -20.33 -1.50 3.04
CA PHE A 45 -19.81 -1.25 4.39
C PHE A 45 -20.88 -1.53 5.42
N GLN A 46 -20.59 -2.45 6.33
CA GLN A 46 -21.50 -2.83 7.41
C GLN A 46 -20.97 -2.37 8.79
N GLY A 47 -19.75 -1.82 8.86
CA GLY A 47 -19.11 -1.34 10.09
C GLY A 47 -17.63 -1.72 10.21
N ILE A 48 -16.87 -0.94 10.98
CA ILE A 48 -15.42 -1.09 11.17
C ILE A 48 -15.05 -2.37 11.94
N LYS A 49 -15.91 -2.80 12.87
CA LYS A 49 -15.64 -3.96 13.73
C LYS A 49 -16.02 -5.30 13.10
N LEU A 50 -16.59 -5.29 11.90
CA LEU A 50 -17.04 -6.51 11.26
C LEU A 50 -15.88 -7.24 10.59
N THR A 51 -15.98 -8.56 10.61
CA THR A 51 -14.95 -9.47 10.12
C THR A 51 -14.55 -9.15 8.68
N LYS A 52 -15.50 -8.76 7.81
CA LYS A 52 -15.20 -8.44 6.41
C LYS A 52 -14.26 -7.25 6.27
N TRP A 53 -14.58 -6.13 6.91
CA TRP A 53 -13.73 -4.93 6.90
C TRP A 53 -12.32 -5.23 7.43
N LEU A 54 -12.24 -5.93 8.57
CA LEU A 54 -10.96 -6.30 9.18
C LEU A 54 -10.14 -7.25 8.31
N THR A 55 -10.81 -8.24 7.69
CA THR A 55 -10.15 -9.23 6.82
C THR A 55 -9.58 -8.55 5.59
N ASP A 56 -10.35 -7.71 4.91
CA ASP A 56 -9.94 -7.06 3.68
C ASP A 56 -8.83 -6.02 3.94
N ASN A 57 -8.91 -5.29 5.07
CA ASN A 57 -7.80 -4.46 5.54
C ASN A 57 -6.53 -5.27 5.81
N LEU A 58 -6.64 -6.43 6.47
CA LEU A 58 -5.49 -7.27 6.77
C LEU A 58 -4.86 -7.84 5.49
N LYS A 59 -5.67 -8.19 4.48
CA LYS A 59 -5.18 -8.60 3.15
C LYS A 59 -4.36 -7.48 2.53
N LEU A 60 -4.92 -6.28 2.45
CA LEU A 60 -4.26 -5.11 1.89
C LEU A 60 -2.91 -4.85 2.60
N VAL A 61 -2.92 -4.82 3.94
CA VAL A 61 -1.71 -4.62 4.75
C VAL A 61 -0.63 -5.68 4.49
N LYS A 62 -1.01 -6.97 4.39
CA LYS A 62 -0.06 -8.04 4.06
C LYS A 62 0.52 -7.86 2.67
N THR A 63 -0.28 -7.43 1.70
CA THR A 63 0.20 -7.18 0.35
C THR A 63 1.14 -5.98 0.32
N LEU A 64 0.82 -4.89 1.02
CA LEU A 64 1.71 -3.73 1.16
C LEU A 64 3.05 -4.13 1.76
N HIS A 65 3.05 -4.89 2.85
CA HIS A 65 4.28 -5.40 3.45
C HIS A 65 5.12 -6.22 2.45
N ASN A 66 4.48 -7.11 1.69
CA ASN A 66 5.18 -7.90 0.67
C ASN A 66 5.77 -7.03 -0.45
N MET A 67 5.03 -6.02 -0.92
CA MET A 67 5.52 -5.07 -1.92
C MET A 67 6.72 -4.28 -1.38
N LEU A 68 6.64 -3.77 -0.15
CA LEU A 68 7.72 -3.04 0.50
C LEU A 68 8.98 -3.90 0.61
N PHE A 69 8.85 -5.14 1.10
CA PHE A 69 9.96 -6.10 1.15
C PHE A 69 10.59 -6.36 -0.22
N CYS A 70 9.79 -6.44 -1.29
CA CYS A 70 10.34 -6.61 -2.64
C CYS A 70 11.15 -5.38 -3.07
N LEU A 71 10.69 -4.17 -2.74
CA LEU A 71 11.43 -2.93 -3.02
C LEU A 71 12.73 -2.85 -2.20
N GLU A 72 12.73 -3.30 -0.95
CA GLU A 72 13.95 -3.37 -0.12
C GLU A 72 15.01 -4.29 -0.73
N VAL A 73 14.59 -5.46 -1.20
CA VAL A 73 15.49 -6.41 -1.88
C VAL A 73 16.04 -5.82 -3.18
N LEU A 74 15.26 -5.01 -3.88
CA LEU A 74 15.68 -4.34 -5.10
C LEU A 74 16.76 -3.27 -4.88
N VAL A 75 16.73 -2.60 -3.72
CA VAL A 75 17.76 -1.62 -3.32
C VAL A 75 18.89 -2.26 -2.48
N ASP A 76 18.99 -3.59 -2.50
CA ASP A 76 19.98 -4.39 -1.75
C ASP A 76 20.07 -4.01 -0.26
N HIS A 77 18.94 -3.70 0.36
CA HIS A 77 18.86 -3.31 1.77
C HIS A 77 19.74 -2.11 2.16
N GLN A 78 20.09 -1.22 1.22
CA GLN A 78 20.84 -0.02 1.54
C GLN A 78 20.01 0.90 2.45
N ASP A 79 20.43 1.08 3.70
CA ASP A 79 19.70 1.84 4.72
C ASP A 79 19.29 3.25 4.25
N SER A 80 20.16 3.94 3.49
CA SER A 80 19.89 5.27 2.95
C SER A 80 18.72 5.30 1.95
N LEU A 81 18.48 4.20 1.23
CA LEU A 81 17.41 4.04 0.26
C LEU A 81 16.16 3.42 0.89
N VAL A 82 16.33 2.41 1.75
CA VAL A 82 15.23 1.72 2.46
C VAL A 82 14.39 2.72 3.25
N LYS A 83 15.02 3.69 3.92
CA LYS A 83 14.33 4.75 4.66
C LYS A 83 13.43 5.64 3.80
N LYS A 84 13.67 5.67 2.49
CA LYS A 84 12.90 6.45 1.52
C LYS A 84 11.83 5.62 0.82
N LEU A 85 11.82 4.29 1.00
CA LEU A 85 10.83 3.41 0.40
C LEU A 85 9.47 3.59 1.06
N GLN A 86 8.44 3.66 0.22
CA GLN A 86 7.07 3.80 0.68
C GLN A 86 6.10 3.01 -0.20
N VAL A 87 5.34 2.19 0.51
CA VAL A 87 4.07 1.54 0.23
C VAL A 87 2.80 2.38 0.28
N VAL A 88 1.85 2.30 -0.66
CA VAL A 88 0.48 2.82 -0.39
C VAL A 88 -0.64 1.86 -0.73
N GLY A 89 -1.69 1.90 0.08
CA GLY A 89 -2.92 1.15 -0.14
C GLY A 89 -4.15 2.04 -0.11
N LEU A 90 -5.20 1.61 -0.79
CA LEU A 90 -6.52 2.20 -0.69
C LEU A 90 -7.51 1.08 -0.40
N VAL A 91 -8.32 1.23 0.65
CA VAL A 91 -9.47 0.37 0.87
C VAL A 91 -10.73 1.18 0.67
N ASN A 92 -11.64 0.66 -0.16
CA ASN A 92 -12.97 1.22 -0.35
C ASN A 92 -14.01 0.17 0.06
N SER A 93 -15.01 0.56 0.82
CA SER A 93 -16.14 -0.28 1.20
C SER A 93 -17.42 0.52 1.09
N GLY A 94 -18.25 0.23 0.08
CA GLY A 94 -19.38 1.09 -0.28
C GLY A 94 -18.90 2.51 -0.58
N LEU A 95 -19.35 3.48 0.23
CA LEU A 95 -18.94 4.88 0.17
C LEU A 95 -17.81 5.23 1.16
N LYS A 96 -17.33 4.27 1.95
CA LYS A 96 -16.27 4.52 2.95
C LYS A 96 -14.91 4.20 2.36
N CYS A 97 -14.01 5.18 2.40
CA CYS A 97 -12.68 5.08 1.82
C CYS A 97 -11.60 5.41 2.86
N GLN A 98 -10.54 4.63 2.88
CA GLN A 98 -9.38 4.86 3.75
C GLN A 98 -8.09 4.61 2.99
N VAL A 99 -7.15 5.54 3.14
CA VAL A 99 -5.78 5.44 2.61
C VAL A 99 -4.89 4.81 3.68
N LEU A 100 -4.02 3.90 3.25
CA LEU A 100 -3.00 3.27 4.07
C LEU A 100 -1.62 3.58 3.47
N GLN A 101 -0.63 3.75 4.34
CA GLN A 101 0.75 4.00 3.95
C GLN A 101 1.67 3.11 4.76
N MET A 102 2.63 2.45 4.12
CA MET A 102 3.64 1.64 4.80
C MET A 102 5.05 2.07 4.44
N SER A 103 5.93 2.22 5.42
CA SER A 103 7.34 2.60 5.22
C SER A 103 8.27 1.94 6.24
N HIS A 104 9.58 2.09 6.03
CA HIS A 104 10.63 1.69 6.97
C HIS A 104 11.39 2.92 7.49
N PRO A 105 10.85 3.68 8.45
CA PRO A 105 11.46 4.93 8.91
C PRO A 105 12.92 4.76 9.36
N ASP A 106 13.26 3.62 9.98
CA ASP A 106 14.61 3.30 10.46
C ASP A 106 15.20 2.01 9.86
N GLY A 107 14.58 1.42 8.84
CA GLY A 107 15.04 0.16 8.22
C GLY A 107 14.70 -1.12 8.99
N TYR A 108 14.46 -1.06 10.31
CA TYR A 108 14.25 -2.25 11.15
C TYR A 108 12.78 -2.64 11.38
N VAL A 109 11.85 -1.68 11.24
CA VAL A 109 10.43 -1.87 11.55
C VAL A 109 9.58 -1.32 10.40
N CYS A 110 8.56 -2.07 9.97
CA CYS A 110 7.52 -1.57 9.07
C CYS A 110 6.54 -0.71 9.86
N LEU A 111 6.46 0.58 9.56
CA LEU A 111 5.42 1.45 10.09
C LEU A 111 4.23 1.46 9.13
N LEU A 112 3.02 1.26 9.67
CA LEU A 112 1.77 1.37 8.92
C LEU A 112 0.94 2.53 9.45
N GLU A 113 0.80 3.56 8.63
CA GLU A 113 -0.05 4.72 8.87
C GLU A 113 -1.41 4.50 8.18
N ARG A 114 -2.49 4.90 8.85
CA ARG A 114 -3.84 4.87 8.30
C ARG A 114 -4.44 6.24 8.42
N ASP A 115 -4.91 6.76 7.29
CA ASP A 115 -5.66 8.01 7.29
C ASP A 115 -7.04 7.83 7.93
N GLU A 116 -7.70 8.93 8.20
CA GLU A 116 -9.09 8.94 8.64
C GLU A 116 -10.01 8.20 7.64
N LEU A 117 -10.94 7.40 8.15
CA LEU A 117 -11.96 6.76 7.32
C LEU A 117 -12.94 7.85 6.85
N ARG A 118 -12.90 8.17 5.55
CA ARG A 118 -13.73 9.20 4.94
C ARG A 118 -14.93 8.59 4.24
N GLU A 119 -15.99 9.37 4.10
CA GLU A 119 -17.16 9.00 3.30
C GLU A 119 -17.18 9.78 2.00
N VAL A 120 -17.46 9.09 0.90
CA VAL A 120 -17.73 9.68 -0.41
C VAL A 120 -19.10 10.34 -0.31
N PRO A 121 -19.19 11.67 -0.41
CA PRO A 121 -20.47 12.34 -0.30
C PRO A 121 -21.31 12.10 -1.56
N ILE A 122 -22.60 11.90 -1.34
CA ILE A 122 -23.60 11.63 -2.38
C ILE A 122 -24.50 12.84 -2.68
N ILE A 123 -24.32 13.94 -1.94
CA ILE A 123 -25.09 15.18 -2.09
C ILE A 123 -24.13 16.37 -2.21
N VAL A 124 -24.52 17.36 -3.00
CA VAL A 124 -23.68 18.48 -3.44
C VAL A 124 -23.29 19.40 -2.27
N GLU A 125 -24.12 19.51 -1.24
CA GLU A 125 -23.87 20.33 -0.05
C GLU A 125 -22.59 19.87 0.69
N ASN A 126 -22.25 18.58 0.57
CA ASN A 126 -21.07 17.98 1.18
C ASN A 126 -19.85 17.93 0.23
N LEU A 127 -19.83 18.73 -0.84
CA LEU A 127 -18.74 18.77 -1.81
C LEU A 127 -17.38 19.08 -1.15
N ARG A 128 -17.38 19.84 -0.05
CA ARG A 128 -16.16 20.10 0.73
C ARG A 128 -15.50 18.80 1.21
N ASP A 129 -16.28 17.80 1.60
CA ASP A 129 -15.75 16.52 2.07
C ASP A 129 -15.23 15.67 0.91
N LEU A 130 -15.80 15.82 -0.30
CA LEU A 130 -15.20 15.26 -1.51
C LEU A 130 -13.81 15.84 -1.76
N PHE A 131 -13.63 17.16 -1.65
CA PHE A 131 -12.32 17.77 -1.83
C PHE A 131 -11.29 17.30 -0.79
N LYS A 132 -11.70 17.08 0.47
CA LYS A 132 -10.83 16.47 1.50
C LYS A 132 -10.42 15.04 1.11
N LEU A 133 -11.37 14.24 0.63
CA LEU A 133 -11.10 12.87 0.17
C LEU A 133 -10.15 12.86 -1.03
N LEU A 134 -10.43 13.68 -2.05
CA LEU A 134 -9.58 13.82 -3.23
C LEU A 134 -8.19 14.30 -2.85
N LYS A 135 -8.07 15.21 -1.89
CA LYS A 135 -6.78 15.66 -1.36
C LYS A 135 -6.02 14.50 -0.69
N SER A 136 -6.66 13.67 0.13
CA SER A 136 -6.01 12.48 0.72
C SER A 136 -5.52 11.49 -0.36
N ILE A 137 -6.35 11.20 -1.36
CA ILE A 137 -5.96 10.33 -2.49
C ILE A 137 -4.84 10.96 -3.33
N TRP A 138 -4.87 12.27 -3.55
CA TRP A 138 -3.80 12.96 -4.26
C TRP A 138 -2.48 12.94 -3.48
N GLN A 139 -2.53 13.13 -2.16
CA GLN A 139 -1.35 13.02 -1.30
C GLN A 139 -0.74 11.63 -1.35
N MET A 140 -1.55 10.57 -1.44
CA MET A 140 -1.08 9.21 -1.70
C MET A 140 -0.24 9.13 -2.98
N LYS A 141 -0.72 9.72 -4.08
CA LYS A 141 0.00 9.75 -5.36
C LYS A 141 1.31 10.56 -5.28
N VAL A 142 1.28 11.75 -4.68
CA VAL A 142 2.47 12.62 -4.57
C VAL A 142 3.56 12.01 -3.69
N LYS A 143 3.19 11.32 -2.60
CA LYS A 143 4.15 10.62 -1.74
C LYS A 143 4.86 9.48 -2.50
N ASN A 144 4.12 8.72 -3.33
CA ASN A 144 4.71 7.69 -4.19
C ASN A 144 5.75 8.25 -5.17
N ASP A 145 5.44 9.36 -5.84
CA ASP A 145 6.34 9.96 -6.82
C ASP A 145 7.68 10.40 -6.18
N LYS A 146 7.66 10.84 -4.92
CA LYS A 146 8.86 11.21 -4.18
C LYS A 146 9.69 9.98 -3.77
N GLY A 147 9.04 8.92 -3.28
CA GLY A 147 9.72 7.67 -2.92
C GLY A 147 10.37 6.98 -4.12
N LEU A 148 9.69 6.96 -5.27
CA LEU A 148 10.19 6.38 -6.53
C LEU A 148 11.37 7.14 -7.13
N ARG A 149 11.40 8.48 -7.03
CA ARG A 149 12.55 9.27 -7.48
C ARG A 149 13.77 9.07 -6.59
N ALA A 150 13.55 8.89 -5.29
CA ALA A 150 14.58 8.67 -4.30
C ALA A 150 15.29 7.31 -4.43
N SER A 151 14.64 6.28 -4.99
CA SER A 151 15.22 4.96 -5.22
C SER A 151 15.94 4.82 -6.58
N ARG A 152 15.98 5.89 -7.39
CA ARG A 152 16.65 5.93 -8.71
C ARG A 152 17.99 6.68 -8.69
N GLN A 153 18.38 7.24 -7.55
CA GLN A 153 19.68 7.88 -7.30
C GLN A 153 20.55 6.95 -6.48
#